data_AF-C5L5R2-F1
#
_entry.id   AF-C5L5R2-F1
#
_cell.length_a   1.000
_cell.length_b   1.000
_cell.length_c   1.000
_cell.angle_alpha   90.00
_cell.angle_beta   90.00
_cell.angle_gamma   90.00
#
_symmetry.space_group_name_H-M   'P 1'
#
loop_
_entity.id
_entity.type
_entity.pdbx_description
1 polymer ?
#
loop_
_entity_poly.entity_id
_entity_poly.type
_entity_poly.pdbx_seq_one_letter_code
_entity_poly.pdbx_strand_id
1 'polypeptide(L)'
;DLPKDDDIGRNAGFIKRMEWGDGKLFRKVKPNCIDPHVVMRECESWGVNVQTVCTVPVLFNYHLDPTSGIEWSRFLNDSLAGQVGMYPRRMVALGTLPLQHPEEAAKEMKRAVMEKGMRGFQIGSHINSWTPKGGIENIMLNDKRLMPIWHTAK
;
A
#
# COMPACT_ATOMS: atom_id res chain seq x y z
N ASP A 1 -37.04 2.24 -14.64
CA ASP A 1 -36.77 1.29 -13.54
C ASP A 1 -35.29 1.20 -13.27
N LEU A 2 -34.85 1.81 -12.18
CA LEU A 2 -33.48 1.68 -11.68
C LEU A 2 -33.29 0.27 -11.09
N PRO A 3 -32.15 -0.40 -11.32
CA PRO A 3 -31.91 -1.72 -10.73
C PRO A 3 -31.92 -1.62 -9.19
N LYS A 4 -32.58 -2.58 -8.54
CA LYS A 4 -32.68 -2.67 -7.08
C LYS A 4 -31.33 -2.99 -6.45
N ASP A 5 -31.01 -2.31 -5.35
CA ASP A 5 -29.73 -2.27 -4.63
C ASP A 5 -29.28 -3.59 -3.93
N ASP A 6 -29.91 -4.73 -4.22
CA ASP A 6 -29.81 -5.91 -3.33
C ASP A 6 -28.83 -7.01 -3.77
N ASP A 7 -28.11 -6.86 -4.90
CA ASP A 7 -27.26 -7.95 -5.44
C ASP A 7 -25.75 -7.65 -5.52
N ILE A 8 -25.30 -6.43 -5.19
CA ILE A 8 -23.91 -6.03 -5.43
C ILE A 8 -22.94 -6.67 -4.40
N GLY A 9 -23.42 -7.10 -3.23
CA GLY A 9 -22.57 -7.60 -2.14
C GLY A 9 -22.40 -9.12 -2.05
N ARG A 10 -23.34 -9.92 -2.58
CA ARG A 10 -23.37 -11.39 -2.34
C ARG A 10 -23.00 -12.24 -3.56
N ASN A 11 -23.14 -11.71 -4.78
CA ASN A 11 -22.90 -12.45 -6.03
C ASN A 11 -21.93 -11.79 -7.02
N ALA A 12 -21.22 -10.72 -6.63
CA ALA A 12 -20.16 -10.15 -7.48
C ALA A 12 -18.98 -11.14 -7.55
N GLY A 13 -19.01 -12.02 -8.56
CA GLY A 13 -17.90 -12.90 -8.92
C GLY A 13 -16.60 -12.11 -9.08
N PHE A 14 -15.44 -12.76 -8.94
CA PHE A 14 -14.14 -12.07 -8.99
C PHE A 14 -13.94 -11.30 -10.32
N ILE A 15 -13.94 -9.97 -10.29
CA ILE A 15 -13.98 -9.15 -11.52
C ILE A 15 -12.59 -8.74 -12.02
N LYS A 16 -11.54 -8.73 -11.17
CA LYS A 16 -10.20 -8.32 -11.61
C LYS A 16 -9.09 -9.31 -11.27
N ARG A 17 -8.20 -9.48 -12.25
CA ARG A 17 -7.04 -10.37 -12.20
C ARG A 17 -5.80 -9.53 -11.90
N MET A 18 -5.12 -9.85 -10.80
CA MET A 18 -3.75 -9.41 -10.59
C MET A 18 -2.84 -10.41 -11.27
N GLU A 19 -2.00 -9.93 -12.17
CA GLU A 19 -1.11 -10.74 -12.98
C GLU A 19 0.32 -10.21 -12.82
N TRP A 20 1.27 -11.12 -12.98
CA TRP A 20 2.67 -10.75 -13.12
C TRP A 20 2.92 -10.10 -14.48
N GLY A 21 4.08 -9.45 -14.67
CA GLY A 21 4.42 -8.82 -15.95
C GLY A 21 4.48 -9.77 -17.14
N ASP A 22 4.56 -11.09 -16.90
CA ASP A 22 4.50 -12.15 -17.91
C ASP A 22 3.06 -12.65 -18.21
N GLY A 23 2.04 -11.99 -17.65
CA GLY A 23 0.64 -12.36 -17.82
C GLY A 23 0.18 -13.55 -16.96
N LYS A 24 1.07 -14.14 -16.14
CA LYS A 24 0.69 -15.22 -15.23
C LYS A 24 -0.21 -14.68 -14.13
N LEU A 25 -1.36 -15.32 -13.95
CA LEU A 25 -2.30 -14.99 -12.87
C LEU A 25 -1.62 -15.16 -11.50
N PHE A 26 -1.58 -14.07 -10.74
CA PHE A 26 -1.16 -14.08 -9.34
C PHE A 26 -2.36 -14.31 -8.42
N ARG A 27 -3.37 -13.45 -8.50
CA ARG A 27 -4.56 -13.50 -7.63
C ARG A 27 -5.79 -12.92 -8.30
N LYS A 28 -6.95 -13.50 -8.02
CA LYS A 28 -8.24 -12.89 -8.34
C LYS A 28 -8.71 -12.03 -7.16
N VAL A 29 -9.11 -10.79 -7.43
CA VAL A 29 -9.56 -9.85 -6.40
C VAL A 29 -10.99 -9.37 -6.71
N LYS A 30 -11.71 -9.04 -5.64
CA LYS A 30 -13.03 -8.41 -5.72
C LYS A 30 -12.88 -6.91 -5.99
N PRO A 31 -13.92 -6.22 -6.50
CA PRO A 31 -13.86 -4.78 -6.78
C PRO A 31 -13.48 -3.92 -5.56
N ASN A 32 -13.94 -4.31 -4.37
CA ASN A 32 -13.61 -3.64 -3.10
C ASN A 32 -12.12 -3.71 -2.71
N CYS A 33 -11.28 -4.43 -3.47
CA CYS A 33 -9.83 -4.42 -3.29
C CYS A 33 -9.14 -3.21 -3.94
N ILE A 34 -9.82 -2.50 -4.84
CA ILE A 34 -9.17 -1.50 -5.71
C ILE A 34 -10.03 -0.27 -6.02
N ASP A 35 -11.35 -0.36 -5.86
CA ASP A 35 -12.28 0.71 -6.22
C ASP A 35 -12.75 1.40 -4.95
N PRO A 36 -12.30 2.64 -4.68
CA PRO A 36 -12.65 3.35 -3.45
C PRO A 36 -14.16 3.63 -3.35
N HIS A 37 -14.90 3.74 -4.46
CA HIS A 37 -16.35 3.91 -4.43
C HIS A 37 -17.05 2.64 -3.93
N VAL A 38 -16.58 1.46 -4.35
CA VAL A 38 -17.10 0.19 -3.84
C VAL A 38 -16.78 0.05 -2.35
N VAL A 39 -15.55 0.36 -1.95
CA VAL A 39 -15.14 0.33 -0.53
C VAL A 39 -16.05 1.23 0.31
N MET A 40 -16.31 2.46 -0.12
CA MET A 40 -17.14 3.39 0.65
C MET A 40 -18.60 2.95 0.78
N ARG A 41 -19.21 2.41 -0.29
CA ARG A 41 -20.56 1.84 -0.20
C ARG A 41 -20.64 0.67 0.78
N GLU A 42 -19.62 -0.20 0.78
CA GLU A 42 -19.55 -1.28 1.76
C GLU A 42 -19.34 -0.74 3.18
N CYS A 43 -18.46 0.24 3.37
CA CYS A 43 -18.29 0.88 4.68
C CYS A 43 -19.62 1.46 5.21
N GLU A 44 -20.45 2.07 4.34
CA GLU A 44 -21.77 2.57 4.72
C GLU A 44 -22.72 1.45 5.14
N SER A 45 -22.77 0.34 4.40
CA SER A 45 -23.65 -0.79 4.75
C SER A 45 -23.23 -1.49 6.04
N TRP A 46 -21.94 -1.48 6.38
CA TRP A 46 -21.40 -2.05 7.62
C TRP A 46 -21.32 -1.06 8.79
N GLY A 47 -21.71 0.21 8.61
CA GLY A 47 -21.59 1.24 9.65
C GLY A 47 -20.16 1.65 9.98
N VAL A 48 -19.20 1.43 9.08
CA VAL A 48 -17.81 1.86 9.22
C VAL A 48 -17.69 3.35 8.92
N ASN A 49 -17.37 4.13 9.96
CA ASN A 49 -17.25 5.58 9.85
C ASN A 49 -16.00 6.02 9.08
N VAL A 50 -14.83 5.43 9.37
CA VAL A 50 -13.56 5.74 8.71
C VAL A 50 -12.82 4.44 8.38
N GLN A 51 -12.40 4.28 7.13
CA GLN A 51 -11.57 3.16 6.68
C GLN A 51 -10.10 3.59 6.58
N THR A 52 -9.22 2.81 7.18
CA THR A 52 -7.77 2.92 6.92
C THR A 52 -7.40 2.05 5.74
N VAL A 53 -6.77 2.61 4.72
CA VAL A 53 -6.31 1.89 3.52
C VAL A 53 -4.78 1.86 3.45
N CYS A 54 -4.27 0.80 2.84
CA CYS A 54 -2.84 0.56 2.65
C CYS A 54 -2.64 -0.34 1.43
N THR A 55 -1.39 -0.45 0.97
CA THR A 55 -1.05 -1.37 -0.13
C THR A 55 -1.09 -2.82 0.35
N VAL A 56 -1.26 -3.77 -0.58
CA VAL A 56 -1.17 -5.19 -0.25
C VAL A 56 0.31 -5.62 -0.08
N PRO A 57 0.66 -6.47 0.90
CA PRO A 57 2.07 -6.75 1.23
C PRO A 57 2.95 -7.26 0.09
N VAL A 58 2.38 -7.96 -0.90
CA VAL A 58 3.13 -8.42 -2.08
C VAL A 58 3.74 -7.26 -2.87
N LEU A 59 3.17 -6.05 -2.76
CA LEU A 59 3.65 -4.84 -3.44
C LEU A 59 4.69 -4.08 -2.63
N PHE A 60 5.15 -4.57 -1.48
CA PHE A 60 6.27 -3.94 -0.76
C PHE A 60 7.56 -3.96 -1.56
N ASN A 61 7.79 -5.01 -2.36
CA ASN A 61 8.88 -5.08 -3.34
C ASN A 61 10.29 -4.73 -2.79
N TYR A 62 10.59 -5.15 -1.56
CA TYR A 62 11.90 -4.91 -0.91
C TYR A 62 13.10 -5.55 -1.64
N HIS A 63 12.83 -6.50 -2.54
CA HIS A 63 13.83 -7.20 -3.35
C HIS A 63 14.28 -6.41 -4.58
N LEU A 64 13.59 -5.32 -4.92
CA LEU A 64 14.01 -4.43 -6.00
C LEU A 64 15.34 -3.75 -5.65
N ASP A 65 16.09 -3.36 -6.67
CA ASP A 65 17.21 -2.45 -6.48
C ASP A 65 16.72 -1.16 -5.78
N PRO A 66 17.61 -0.47 -5.04
CA PRO A 66 17.19 0.65 -4.20
C PRO A 66 16.47 1.77 -4.96
N THR A 67 16.94 2.10 -6.18
CA THR A 67 16.35 3.18 -7.00
C THR A 67 14.91 2.82 -7.38
N SER A 68 14.71 1.62 -7.93
CA SER A 68 13.38 1.13 -8.30
C SER A 68 12.45 1.01 -7.08
N GLY A 69 12.97 0.59 -5.93
CA GLY A 69 12.21 0.52 -4.68
C GLY A 69 11.69 1.87 -4.18
N ILE A 70 12.50 2.92 -4.30
CA ILE A 70 12.14 4.29 -3.94
C ILE A 70 11.01 4.80 -4.84
N GLU A 71 11.18 4.67 -6.16
CA GLU A 71 10.17 5.09 -7.14
C GLU A 71 8.86 4.32 -6.94
N TRP A 72 8.93 3.02 -6.69
CA TRP A 72 7.78 2.17 -6.45
C TRP A 72 6.99 2.59 -5.19
N SER A 73 7.69 2.86 -4.09
CA SER A 73 7.05 3.30 -2.85
C SER A 73 6.36 4.65 -3.03
N ARG A 74 7.00 5.60 -3.74
CA ARG A 74 6.40 6.90 -4.08
C ARG A 74 5.14 6.75 -4.92
N PHE A 75 5.19 5.91 -5.96
CA PHE A 75 4.05 5.63 -6.82
C PHE A 75 2.85 5.10 -6.03
N LEU A 76 3.08 4.13 -5.15
CA LEU A 76 2.02 3.57 -4.29
C LEU A 76 1.45 4.62 -3.33
N ASN A 77 2.31 5.42 -2.69
CA ASN A 77 1.89 6.46 -1.76
C ASN A 77 1.07 7.55 -2.47
N ASP A 78 1.49 7.97 -3.67
CA ASP A 78 0.77 8.96 -4.46
C ASP A 78 -0.59 8.44 -4.94
N SER A 79 -0.68 7.15 -5.31
CA SER A 79 -1.95 6.49 -5.64
C SER A 79 -2.90 6.44 -4.43
N LEU A 80 -2.39 6.05 -3.25
CA LEU A 80 -3.17 6.03 -2.01
C LEU A 80 -3.67 7.43 -1.64
N ALA A 81 -2.83 8.46 -1.78
CA ALA A 81 -3.22 9.85 -1.55
C ALA A 81 -4.35 10.29 -2.49
N GLY A 82 -4.29 9.88 -3.76
CA GLY A 82 -5.36 10.11 -4.74
C GLY A 82 -6.69 9.47 -4.32
N GLN A 83 -6.67 8.24 -3.81
CA GLN A 83 -7.86 7.56 -3.30
C GLN A 83 -8.44 8.25 -2.07
N VAL A 84 -7.59 8.62 -1.11
CA VAL A 84 -8.00 9.38 0.08
C VAL A 84 -8.61 10.73 -0.31
N GLY A 85 -8.07 11.39 -1.34
CA GLY A 85 -8.59 12.64 -1.87
C GLY A 85 -10.03 12.55 -2.39
N MET A 86 -10.51 11.37 -2.79
CA MET A 86 -11.91 11.16 -3.18
C MET A 86 -12.86 11.17 -1.97
N TYR A 87 -12.36 10.78 -0.79
CA TYR A 87 -13.16 10.60 0.44
C TYR A 87 -12.41 11.07 1.70
N PRO A 88 -11.96 12.34 1.77
CA PRO A 88 -10.98 12.80 2.77
C PRO A 88 -11.49 12.77 4.23
N ARG A 89 -12.81 12.68 4.44
CA ARG A 89 -13.43 12.55 5.77
C ARG A 89 -13.76 11.11 6.17
N ARG A 90 -13.66 10.16 5.24
CA ARG A 90 -14.08 8.75 5.40
C ARG A 90 -12.93 7.77 5.15
N MET A 91 -11.82 8.23 4.57
CA MET A 91 -10.63 7.42 4.30
C MET A 91 -9.38 8.07 4.87
N VAL A 92 -8.50 7.25 5.43
CA VAL A 92 -7.13 7.62 5.81
C VAL A 92 -6.17 6.58 5.26
N ALA A 93 -4.95 6.97 4.91
CA ALA A 93 -3.98 6.04 4.34
C ALA A 93 -2.77 5.82 5.26
N LEU A 94 -2.31 4.57 5.28
CA LEU A 94 -0.98 4.19 5.72
C LEU A 94 -0.10 4.02 4.48
N GLY A 95 0.98 4.79 4.39
CA GLY A 95 1.95 4.68 3.30
C GLY A 95 2.82 3.43 3.41
N THR A 96 3.61 3.17 2.37
CA THR A 96 4.72 2.19 2.39
C THR A 96 6.06 2.92 2.28
N LEU A 97 7.15 2.23 2.64
CA LEU A 97 8.50 2.77 2.64
C LEU A 97 9.49 1.84 1.92
N PRO A 98 10.49 2.39 1.21
CA PRO A 98 11.57 1.61 0.58
C PRO A 98 12.61 1.15 1.62
N LEU A 99 12.27 0.16 2.45
CA LEU A 99 13.09 -0.22 3.61
C LEU A 99 14.46 -0.81 3.26
N GLN A 100 14.69 -1.23 2.02
CA GLN A 100 16.02 -1.58 1.52
C GLN A 100 16.98 -0.38 1.45
N HIS A 101 16.46 0.86 1.55
CA HIS A 101 17.22 2.09 1.59
C HIS A 101 16.77 3.00 2.75
N PRO A 102 17.21 2.74 4.00
CA PRO A 102 16.65 3.37 5.20
C PRO A 102 16.66 4.91 5.22
N GLU A 103 17.70 5.55 4.67
CA GLU A 103 17.77 7.01 4.56
C GLU A 103 16.71 7.59 3.61
N GLU A 104 16.46 6.93 2.49
CA GLU A 104 15.43 7.36 1.53
C GLU A 104 14.04 7.00 2.03
N ALA A 105 13.91 5.91 2.81
CA ALA A 105 12.69 5.62 3.54
C ALA A 105 12.35 6.73 4.54
N ALA A 106 13.33 7.25 5.29
CA ALA A 106 13.11 8.37 6.19
C ALA A 106 12.68 9.65 5.42
N LYS A 107 13.28 9.94 4.26
CA LYS A 107 12.87 11.07 3.41
C LYS A 107 11.45 10.89 2.87
N GLU A 108 11.13 9.69 2.37
CA GLU A 108 9.80 9.37 1.87
C GLU A 108 8.74 9.43 2.97
N MET A 109 9.08 9.01 4.19
CA MET A 109 8.21 9.15 5.34
C MET A 109 7.80 10.61 5.56
N LYS A 110 8.78 11.52 5.58
CA LYS A 110 8.53 12.96 5.74
C LYS A 110 7.69 13.50 4.59
N ARG A 111 8.04 13.18 3.34
CA ARG A 111 7.29 13.61 2.15
C ARG A 111 5.83 13.16 2.22
N ALA A 112 5.61 11.87 2.47
CA ALA A 112 4.27 11.29 2.44
C ALA A 112 3.37 11.83 3.58
N VAL A 113 3.94 12.12 4.76
CA VAL A 113 3.19 12.80 5.83
C VAL A 113 2.90 14.26 5.46
N MET A 114 3.92 15.03 5.09
CA MET A 114 3.81 16.49 4.94
C MET A 114 3.09 16.91 3.65
N GLU A 115 3.30 16.20 2.55
CA GLU A 115 2.79 16.58 1.23
C GLU A 115 1.58 15.75 0.80
N LYS A 116 1.45 14.51 1.30
CA LYS A 116 0.39 13.58 0.87
C LYS A 116 -0.63 13.25 1.96
N GLY A 117 -0.44 13.75 3.17
CA GLY A 117 -1.39 13.60 4.27
C GLY A 117 -1.47 12.19 4.86
N MET A 118 -0.45 11.36 4.67
CA MET A 118 -0.39 10.02 5.27
C MET A 118 -0.45 10.10 6.79
N ARG A 119 -1.19 9.17 7.42
CA ARG A 119 -1.37 9.12 8.89
C ARG A 119 -0.47 8.10 9.58
N GLY A 120 0.28 7.34 8.82
CA GLY A 120 1.23 6.35 9.31
C GLY A 120 1.77 5.52 8.15
N PHE A 121 2.45 4.43 8.47
CA PHE A 121 3.06 3.55 7.48
C PHE A 121 2.83 2.09 7.84
N GLN A 122 2.65 1.26 6.81
CA GLN A 122 2.64 -0.18 6.90
C GLN A 122 3.97 -0.71 6.36
N ILE A 123 4.57 -1.66 7.09
CA ILE A 123 5.84 -2.27 6.74
C ILE A 123 5.78 -3.80 6.88
N GLY A 124 6.67 -4.50 6.19
CA GLY A 124 6.87 -5.94 6.41
C GLY A 124 7.51 -6.23 7.77
N SER A 125 7.34 -7.45 8.26
CA SER A 125 7.98 -7.93 9.50
C SER A 125 9.49 -8.19 9.35
N HIS A 126 9.98 -8.17 8.12
CA HIS A 126 11.38 -8.29 7.72
C HIS A 126 11.54 -7.67 6.32
N ILE A 127 12.78 -7.39 5.93
CA ILE A 127 13.13 -6.82 4.64
C ILE A 127 13.95 -7.85 3.87
N ASN A 128 13.43 -8.31 2.73
CA ASN A 128 14.18 -9.13 1.78
C ASN A 128 14.92 -8.19 0.82
N SER A 129 16.00 -7.58 1.31
CA SER A 129 16.73 -6.51 0.64
C SER A 129 17.58 -7.05 -0.51
N TRP A 130 17.56 -6.34 -1.63
CA TRP A 130 18.53 -6.54 -2.69
C TRP A 130 19.98 -6.34 -2.20
N THR A 131 20.93 -7.07 -2.80
CA THR A 131 22.38 -6.92 -2.57
C THR A 131 23.10 -6.59 -3.88
N PRO A 132 24.20 -5.80 -3.85
CA PRO A 132 24.99 -5.47 -5.05
C PRO A 132 25.51 -6.65 -5.86
N LYS A 133 25.59 -7.84 -5.25
CA LYS A 133 26.03 -9.08 -5.91
C LYS A 133 24.90 -9.86 -6.57
N GLY A 134 23.69 -9.29 -6.66
CA GLY A 134 22.51 -9.92 -7.25
C GLY A 134 21.80 -10.94 -6.35
N GLY A 135 22.14 -10.98 -5.06
CA GLY A 135 21.46 -11.81 -4.06
C GLY A 135 20.43 -11.03 -3.24
N ILE A 136 19.74 -11.74 -2.34
CA ILE A 136 18.81 -11.16 -1.36
C ILE A 136 19.35 -11.40 0.04
N GLU A 137 19.39 -10.35 0.86
CA GLU A 137 19.67 -10.40 2.30
C GLU A 137 18.36 -10.22 3.08
N ASN A 138 18.14 -11.06 4.09
CA ASN A 138 17.02 -10.90 5.00
C ASN A 138 17.45 -10.03 6.20
N ILE A 139 16.83 -8.85 6.34
CA ILE A 139 17.09 -7.89 7.40
C ILE A 139 15.91 -7.88 8.37
N MET A 140 16.18 -8.05 9.65
CA MET A 140 15.18 -8.02 10.72
C MET A 140 14.97 -6.59 11.24
N LEU A 141 13.80 -6.31 11.83
CA LEU A 141 13.43 -4.95 12.26
C LEU A 141 14.32 -4.37 13.37
N ASN A 142 15.06 -5.21 14.09
CA ASN A 142 16.03 -4.80 15.10
C ASN A 142 17.41 -4.43 14.53
N ASP A 143 17.60 -4.55 13.22
CA ASP A 143 18.86 -4.18 12.57
C ASP A 143 19.11 -2.67 12.68
N LYS A 144 20.32 -2.31 13.09
CA LYS A 144 20.73 -0.91 13.30
C LYS A 144 20.66 -0.08 12.01
N ARG A 145 20.72 -0.70 10.84
CA ARG A 145 20.53 -0.04 9.54
C ARG A 145 19.18 0.65 9.44
N LEU A 146 18.15 0.16 10.14
CA LEU A 146 16.79 0.73 10.11
C LEU A 146 16.59 1.91 11.06
N MET A 147 17.61 2.30 11.83
CA MET A 147 17.50 3.40 12.79
C MET A 147 17.03 4.73 12.19
N PRO A 148 17.42 5.15 10.97
CA PRO A 148 16.89 6.38 10.37
C PRO A 148 15.36 6.42 10.30
N ILE A 149 14.71 5.27 10.07
CA ILE A 149 13.25 5.13 10.01
C ILE A 149 12.67 5.33 11.41
N TRP A 150 13.20 4.62 12.42
CA TRP A 150 12.72 4.70 13.80
C TRP A 150 12.91 6.08 14.44
N HIS A 151 13.98 6.78 14.08
CA HIS A 151 14.19 8.15 14.54
C HIS A 151 13.23 9.14 13.88
N THR A 152 12.88 8.91 12.62
CA THR A 152 11.97 9.79 11.86
C THR A 152 10.51 9.59 12.24
N ALA A 153 10.12 8.39 12.66
CA ALA A 153 8.74 8.08 13.04
C ALA A 153 8.29 8.63 14.40
N LYS A 154 9.16 9.34 15.12
CA LYS A 154 8.89 9.89 16.46
C LYS A 154 8.11 11.21 16.41
#